data_AF-A0A7V2V7B4-F1
#
_entry.id   AF-A0A7V2V7B4-F1
#
_cell.length_a   1.000
_cell.length_b   1.000
_cell.length_c   1.000
_cell.angle_alpha   90.00
_cell.angle_beta   90.00
_cell.angle_gamma   90.00
#
_symmetry.space_group_name_H-M   'P 1'
#
loop_
_entity.id
_entity.type
_entity.pdbx_description
1 polymer ?
#
loop_
_entity_poly.entity_id
_entity_poly.type
_entity_poly.pdbx_seq_one_letter_code
_entity_poly.pdbx_strand_id
1 'polypeptide(L)'
;MKKHIENIVHTKKIQLLKDNVDCNQTPEKPLFEKTFSYLLNNQSTIEQINIFLEEHRDRIIGDLIEYLILFPNSETINEYLDSIKEIAPLLEKPNGDFYYKKAKIKILIKYVARKLSMRELESIEAKEKVYKYFLEQFIRNGYYFHSFNGAFEESIRKNGLDTNMRQWDWKELNHIKAIFSRVGEYRILGWGDLNCQGKISIADETKNIYRYGVASPEWFAQFTSEGWHIPAEEPYDKKAFYKRDYYSAKKNIIMLCKRLMSKSEEDIRARKAYPNITIEEMTEILKFFEKYWKILATENSSPKCALIKRSSINRNTSVTNSYQEYCKLAKKLNFDDYSLERSIDMLISSKEPDTQLQVKISPEDIIIINLPEYSEIHKD
;
A
#
# COMPACT_ATOMS: atom_id res chain seq x y z
N MET A 1 25.80 -1.21 -40.71
CA MET A 1 25.54 0.26 -40.81
C MET A 1 24.25 0.67 -40.11
N LYS A 2 23.08 0.08 -40.40
CA LYS A 2 21.79 0.36 -39.70
C LYS A 2 21.85 0.23 -38.16
N LYS A 3 22.38 -0.90 -37.66
CA LYS A 3 22.59 -1.14 -36.20
C LYS A 3 23.54 -0.13 -35.53
N HIS A 4 24.47 0.46 -36.27
CA HIS A 4 25.42 1.44 -35.72
C HIS A 4 24.79 2.84 -35.65
N ILE A 5 23.93 3.17 -36.60
CA ILE A 5 23.15 4.42 -36.60
C ILE A 5 22.06 4.37 -35.52
N GLU A 6 21.39 3.23 -35.31
CA GLU A 6 20.41 3.06 -34.23
C GLU A 6 21.03 3.22 -32.83
N ASN A 7 22.23 2.67 -32.60
CA ASN A 7 22.95 2.88 -31.35
C ASN A 7 23.39 4.33 -31.15
N ILE A 8 23.86 5.03 -32.20
CA ILE A 8 24.26 6.44 -32.09
C ILE A 8 23.04 7.35 -31.82
N VAL A 9 21.89 7.05 -32.44
CA VAL A 9 20.64 7.77 -32.18
C VAL A 9 20.12 7.50 -30.78
N HIS A 10 20.21 6.27 -30.27
CA HIS A 10 19.79 5.91 -28.92
C HIS A 10 20.67 6.58 -27.85
N THR A 11 21.99 6.53 -28.02
CA THR A 11 22.95 7.16 -27.09
C THR A 11 22.83 8.69 -27.10
N LYS A 12 22.60 9.32 -28.26
CA LYS A 12 22.36 10.78 -28.32
C LYS A 12 21.02 11.20 -27.72
N LYS A 13 19.97 10.37 -27.82
CA LYS A 13 18.66 10.66 -27.19
C LYS A 13 18.74 10.58 -25.66
N ILE A 14 19.56 9.67 -25.13
CA ILE A 14 19.88 9.57 -23.70
C ILE A 14 20.77 10.73 -23.24
N GLN A 15 21.72 11.17 -24.07
CA GLN A 15 22.60 12.30 -23.73
C GLN A 15 21.85 13.65 -23.74
N LEU A 16 20.93 13.87 -24.68
CA LEU A 16 20.06 15.06 -24.70
C LEU A 16 19.06 15.11 -23.54
N LEU A 17 18.74 13.97 -22.92
CA LEU A 17 17.97 13.89 -21.68
C LEU A 17 18.82 14.22 -20.42
N LYS A 18 20.16 14.22 -20.52
CA LYS A 18 21.06 14.55 -19.40
C LYS A 18 21.32 16.04 -19.26
N ASP A 19 21.19 16.81 -20.34
CA ASP A 19 21.69 18.19 -20.38
C ASP A 19 20.60 19.27 -20.17
N ASN A 20 19.34 18.91 -19.87
CA ASN A 20 18.24 19.89 -19.71
C ASN A 20 17.18 19.55 -18.64
N VAL A 21 17.50 18.73 -17.63
CA VAL A 21 16.59 18.57 -16.48
C VAL A 21 16.85 19.69 -15.48
N ASP A 22 16.11 20.78 -15.66
CA ASP A 22 15.83 21.70 -14.55
C ASP A 22 15.14 20.89 -13.44
N CYS A 23 15.86 20.67 -12.35
CA CYS A 23 15.52 19.74 -11.25
C CYS A 23 14.26 20.12 -10.45
N ASN A 24 13.57 21.20 -10.85
CA ASN A 24 12.30 21.63 -10.28
C ASN A 24 11.08 21.26 -11.15
N GLN A 25 11.27 20.61 -12.30
CA GLN A 25 10.16 20.15 -13.13
C GLN A 25 9.73 18.75 -12.72
N THR A 26 8.54 18.64 -12.16
CA THR A 26 7.87 17.35 -11.98
C THR A 26 7.77 16.68 -13.37
N PRO A 27 8.29 15.45 -13.56
CA PRO A 27 8.16 14.76 -14.84
C PRO A 27 6.68 14.68 -15.25
N GLU A 28 6.41 14.70 -16.56
CA GLU A 28 5.05 14.53 -17.07
C GLU A 28 4.42 13.29 -16.42
N LYS A 29 3.24 13.48 -15.81
CA LYS A 29 2.54 12.48 -15.01
C LYS A 29 2.54 11.07 -15.62
N PRO A 30 2.26 10.87 -16.93
CA PRO A 30 2.30 9.53 -17.53
C PRO A 30 3.70 8.89 -17.54
N LEU A 31 4.75 9.68 -17.73
CA LEU A 31 6.12 9.18 -17.69
C LEU A 31 6.51 8.77 -16.27
N PHE A 32 6.14 9.56 -15.27
CA PHE A 32 6.36 9.22 -13.86
C PHE A 32 5.68 7.89 -13.49
N GLU A 33 4.38 7.74 -13.79
CA GLU A 33 3.62 6.51 -13.52
C GLU A 33 4.29 5.28 -14.13
N LYS A 34 4.71 5.41 -15.41
CA LYS A 34 5.35 4.34 -16.16
C LYS A 34 6.72 3.97 -15.58
N THR A 35 7.57 4.96 -15.29
CA THR A 35 8.90 4.71 -14.72
C THR A 35 8.81 4.09 -13.34
N PHE A 36 7.96 4.63 -12.47
CA PHE A 36 7.77 4.13 -11.11
C PHE A 36 7.27 2.68 -11.12
N SER A 37 6.22 2.41 -11.93
CA SER A 37 5.68 1.06 -12.10
C SER A 37 6.74 0.12 -12.66
N TYR A 38 7.50 0.52 -13.68
CA TYR A 38 8.57 -0.30 -14.24
C TYR A 38 9.65 -0.63 -13.19
N LEU A 39 10.09 0.34 -12.40
CA LEU A 39 11.12 0.12 -11.39
C LEU A 39 10.65 -0.84 -10.28
N LEU A 40 9.39 -0.78 -9.86
CA LEU A 40 8.85 -1.72 -8.87
C LEU A 40 8.65 -3.15 -9.41
N ASN A 41 8.32 -3.28 -10.71
CA ASN A 41 7.88 -4.54 -11.30
C ASN A 41 8.94 -5.20 -12.21
N ASN A 42 10.13 -4.60 -12.38
CA ASN A 42 11.15 -5.22 -13.19
C ASN A 42 11.70 -6.49 -12.51
N GLN A 43 12.08 -7.46 -13.34
CA GLN A 43 12.53 -8.78 -12.89
C GLN A 43 13.65 -8.71 -11.84
N SER A 44 14.63 -7.82 -12.01
CA SER A 44 15.76 -7.70 -11.08
C SER A 44 15.32 -7.22 -9.69
N THR A 45 14.41 -6.25 -9.63
CA THR A 45 13.86 -5.75 -8.37
C THR A 45 13.02 -6.82 -7.67
N ILE A 46 12.18 -7.55 -8.41
CA ILE A 46 11.37 -8.67 -7.89
C ILE A 46 12.27 -9.79 -7.32
N GLU A 47 13.33 -10.15 -8.04
CA GLU A 47 14.30 -11.15 -7.57
C GLU A 47 14.98 -10.72 -6.27
N GLN A 48 15.35 -9.44 -6.13
CA GLN A 48 15.93 -8.93 -4.90
C GLN A 48 14.94 -8.90 -3.73
N ILE A 49 13.67 -8.52 -3.96
CA ILE A 49 12.62 -8.57 -2.92
C ILE A 49 12.43 -10.01 -2.42
N ASN A 50 12.51 -11.00 -3.32
CA ASN A 50 12.33 -12.41 -2.95
C ASN A 50 13.46 -13.00 -2.09
N ILE A 51 14.58 -12.30 -1.94
CA ILE A 51 15.67 -12.70 -1.03
C ILE A 51 15.29 -12.45 0.45
N PHE A 52 14.38 -11.52 0.71
CA PHE A 52 13.90 -11.23 2.07
C PHE A 52 12.96 -12.35 2.55
N LEU A 53 12.88 -12.52 3.88
CA LEU A 53 11.89 -13.41 4.50
C LEU A 53 10.48 -12.99 4.07
N GLU A 54 9.59 -13.97 3.86
CA GLU A 54 8.27 -13.80 3.26
C GLU A 54 7.45 -12.72 4.00
N GLU A 55 7.44 -12.78 5.32
CA GLU A 55 6.72 -11.86 6.21
C GLU A 55 7.16 -10.40 6.11
N HIS A 56 8.36 -10.14 5.55
CA HIS A 56 8.90 -8.78 5.41
C HIS A 56 8.73 -8.22 4.00
N ARG A 57 8.45 -9.04 2.98
CA ARG A 57 8.46 -8.61 1.57
C ARG A 57 7.48 -7.47 1.29
N ASP A 58 6.28 -7.52 1.87
CA ASP A 58 5.26 -6.48 1.76
C ASP A 58 5.79 -5.12 2.24
N ARG A 59 6.52 -5.11 3.37
CA ARG A 59 7.14 -3.91 3.92
C ARG A 59 8.25 -3.39 3.02
N ILE A 60 9.08 -4.28 2.47
CA ILE A 60 10.18 -3.89 1.57
C ILE A 60 9.63 -3.15 0.34
N ILE A 61 8.48 -3.57 -0.20
CA ILE A 61 7.82 -2.85 -1.29
C ILE A 61 7.39 -1.44 -0.84
N GLY A 62 6.86 -1.30 0.38
CA GLY A 62 6.59 0.01 0.98
C GLY A 62 7.83 0.89 1.11
N ASP A 63 8.96 0.32 1.55
CA ASP A 63 10.24 1.04 1.66
C ASP A 63 10.81 1.45 0.28
N LEU A 64 10.56 0.66 -0.77
CA LEU A 64 10.90 1.02 -2.15
C LEU A 64 10.04 2.18 -2.68
N ILE A 65 8.75 2.19 -2.38
CA ILE A 65 7.87 3.32 -2.74
C ILE A 65 8.36 4.60 -2.06
N GLU A 66 8.70 4.53 -0.77
CA GLU A 66 9.27 5.66 -0.03
C GLU A 66 10.56 6.18 -0.70
N TYR A 67 11.47 5.26 -1.08
CA TYR A 67 12.69 5.61 -1.81
C TYR A 67 12.41 6.24 -3.18
N LEU A 68 11.48 5.70 -3.96
CA LEU A 68 11.15 6.21 -5.29
C LEU A 68 10.42 7.56 -5.26
N ILE A 69 9.78 7.94 -4.15
CA ILE A 69 9.29 9.32 -3.96
C ILE A 69 10.46 10.30 -3.89
N LEU A 70 11.54 9.94 -3.18
CA LEU A 70 12.75 10.77 -3.11
C LEU A 70 13.54 10.76 -4.42
N PHE A 71 13.49 9.66 -5.16
CA PHE A 71 14.33 9.40 -6.34
C PHE A 71 13.52 8.76 -7.49
N PRO A 72 12.60 9.50 -8.14
CA PRO A 72 11.56 8.94 -9.03
C PRO A 72 12.03 8.36 -10.37
N ASN A 73 13.33 8.47 -10.67
CA ASN A 73 13.95 7.89 -11.86
C ASN A 73 15.27 7.19 -11.51
N SER A 74 15.40 6.68 -10.28
CA SER A 74 16.68 6.17 -9.81
C SER A 74 17.03 4.82 -10.38
N GLU A 75 18.16 4.76 -11.09
CA GLU A 75 18.80 3.50 -11.47
C GLU A 75 19.47 2.80 -10.27
N THR A 76 19.59 3.49 -9.11
CA THR A 76 20.23 2.94 -7.90
C THR A 76 19.26 2.27 -6.92
N ILE A 77 18.05 1.90 -7.39
CA ILE A 77 17.07 1.16 -6.57
C ILE A 77 17.63 -0.16 -6.02
N ASN A 78 18.42 -0.87 -6.82
CA ASN A 78 19.05 -2.13 -6.43
C ASN A 78 20.15 -1.91 -5.36
N GLU A 79 20.94 -0.83 -5.49
CA GLU A 79 21.91 -0.47 -4.45
C GLU A 79 21.22 -0.13 -3.12
N TYR A 80 20.05 0.50 -3.20
CA TYR A 80 19.23 0.77 -2.02
C TYR A 80 18.71 -0.53 -1.39
N LEU A 81 18.20 -1.47 -2.19
CA LEU A 81 17.79 -2.79 -1.69
C LEU A 81 18.93 -3.58 -1.05
N ASP A 82 20.14 -3.53 -1.60
CA ASP A 82 21.32 -4.11 -0.96
C ASP A 82 21.58 -3.50 0.42
N SER A 83 21.46 -2.18 0.54
CA SER A 83 21.59 -1.47 1.82
C SER A 83 20.48 -1.86 2.81
N ILE A 84 19.26 -2.08 2.33
CA ILE A 84 18.12 -2.51 3.14
C ILE A 84 18.29 -3.97 3.60
N LYS A 85 18.83 -4.83 2.74
CA LYS A 85 19.13 -6.23 3.06
C LYS A 85 20.11 -6.35 4.23
N GLU A 86 21.11 -5.47 4.30
CA GLU A 86 22.06 -5.45 5.43
C GLU A 86 21.39 -5.20 6.79
N ILE A 87 20.31 -4.41 6.82
CA ILE A 87 19.60 -4.05 8.05
C ILE A 87 18.35 -4.90 8.31
N ALA A 88 17.88 -5.68 7.33
CA ALA A 88 16.69 -6.54 7.46
C ALA A 88 16.73 -7.52 8.66
N PRO A 89 17.88 -8.10 9.06
CA PRO A 89 17.95 -8.92 10.27
C PRO A 89 17.57 -8.20 11.57
N LEU A 90 17.47 -6.86 11.56
CA LEU A 90 16.94 -6.11 12.71
C LEU A 90 15.45 -6.39 12.93
N LEU A 91 14.68 -6.73 11.90
CA LEU A 91 13.23 -6.98 11.99
C LEU A 91 12.89 -8.18 12.88
N GLU A 92 13.80 -9.15 12.97
CA GLU A 92 13.66 -10.36 13.77
C GLU A 92 13.98 -10.17 15.26
N LYS A 93 14.49 -8.99 15.65
CA LYS A 93 14.89 -8.71 17.03
C LYS A 93 13.71 -8.18 17.85
N PRO A 94 13.74 -8.31 19.20
CA PRO A 94 12.83 -7.56 20.06
C PRO A 94 12.92 -6.06 19.77
N ASN A 95 11.76 -5.40 19.58
CA ASN A 95 11.68 -4.01 19.10
C ASN A 95 12.34 -3.78 17.73
N GLY A 96 12.42 -4.83 16.89
CA GLY A 96 13.11 -4.83 15.62
C GLY A 96 12.61 -3.77 14.64
N ASP A 97 11.29 -3.54 14.61
CA ASP A 97 10.66 -2.50 13.78
C ASP A 97 11.26 -1.10 14.05
N PHE A 98 11.46 -0.76 15.33
CA PHE A 98 12.05 0.50 15.76
C PHE A 98 13.51 0.64 15.28
N TYR A 99 14.33 -0.38 15.51
CA TYR A 99 15.74 -0.37 15.12
C TYR A 99 15.92 -0.35 13.61
N TYR A 100 15.14 -1.15 12.89
CA TYR A 100 15.11 -1.17 11.43
C TYR A 100 14.76 0.21 10.88
N LYS A 101 13.70 0.84 11.39
CA LYS A 101 13.27 2.18 10.95
C LYS A 101 14.38 3.22 11.15
N LYS A 102 15.05 3.21 12.31
CA LYS A 102 16.17 4.11 12.59
C LYS A 102 17.34 3.89 11.63
N ALA A 103 17.65 2.63 11.31
CA ALA A 103 18.70 2.29 10.36
C ALA A 103 18.34 2.69 8.92
N LYS A 104 17.09 2.46 8.49
CA LYS A 104 16.56 2.87 7.19
C LYS A 104 16.69 4.38 6.98
N ILE A 105 16.31 5.18 7.97
CA ILE A 105 16.42 6.65 7.89
C ILE A 105 17.86 7.09 7.66
N LYS A 106 18.84 6.46 8.32
CA LYS A 106 20.26 6.73 8.09
C LYS A 106 20.69 6.40 6.66
N ILE A 107 20.18 5.30 6.10
CA ILE A 107 20.42 4.94 4.70
C ILE A 107 19.85 6.04 3.79
N LEU A 108 18.59 6.43 3.96
CA LEU A 108 17.97 7.47 3.14
C LEU A 108 18.70 8.81 3.21
N ILE A 109 19.13 9.23 4.41
CA ILE A 109 19.95 10.43 4.59
C ILE A 109 21.24 10.35 3.78
N LYS A 110 21.92 9.19 3.74
CA LYS A 110 23.12 9.00 2.91
C LYS A 110 22.81 9.12 1.42
N TYR A 111 21.69 8.55 0.95
CA TYR A 111 21.29 8.67 -0.46
C TYR A 111 20.94 10.12 -0.84
N VAL A 112 20.25 10.85 0.03
CA VAL A 112 19.96 12.27 -0.18
C VAL A 112 21.24 13.09 -0.17
N ALA A 113 22.17 12.83 0.75
CA ALA A 113 23.48 13.50 0.79
C ALA A 113 24.26 13.30 -0.52
N ARG A 114 24.30 12.06 -1.03
CA ARG A 114 24.91 11.74 -2.34
C ARG A 114 24.23 12.50 -3.48
N LYS A 115 22.89 12.52 -3.51
CA LYS A 115 22.10 13.26 -4.51
C LYS A 115 22.41 14.75 -4.50
N LEU A 116 22.65 15.32 -3.32
CA LEU A 116 23.03 16.72 -3.12
C LEU A 116 24.54 16.97 -3.29
N SER A 117 25.31 15.98 -3.73
CA SER A 117 26.78 16.05 -3.90
C SER A 117 27.53 16.46 -2.61
N MET A 118 27.02 16.03 -1.46
CA MET A 118 27.57 16.37 -0.14
C MET A 118 28.56 15.32 0.33
N ARG A 119 29.70 15.77 0.86
CA ARG A 119 30.75 14.90 1.43
C ARG A 119 30.70 14.80 2.96
N GLU A 120 30.14 15.81 3.63
CA GLU A 120 30.06 15.89 5.09
C GLU A 120 28.64 16.25 5.52
N LEU A 121 28.19 15.65 6.63
CA LEU A 121 26.84 15.82 7.19
C LEU A 121 26.84 16.43 8.60
N GLU A 122 28.00 16.81 9.14
CA GLU A 122 28.08 17.27 10.53
C GLU A 122 27.62 18.70 10.75
N SER A 123 27.82 19.57 9.74
CA SER A 123 27.46 20.98 9.84
C SER A 123 25.94 21.18 9.86
N ILE A 124 25.51 22.23 10.57
CA ILE A 124 24.09 22.62 10.63
C ILE A 124 23.56 22.94 9.22
N GLU A 125 24.37 23.56 8.36
CA GLU A 125 24.00 23.85 6.98
C GLU A 125 23.79 22.59 6.15
N ALA A 126 24.62 21.57 6.34
CA ALA A 126 24.47 20.27 5.69
C ALA A 126 23.16 19.59 6.14
N LYS A 127 22.92 19.54 7.46
CA LYS A 127 21.69 18.97 8.03
C LYS A 127 20.45 19.71 7.53
N GLU A 128 20.52 21.04 7.39
CA GLU A 128 19.46 21.88 6.85
C GLU A 128 19.14 21.54 5.39
N LYS A 129 20.15 21.35 4.53
CA LYS A 129 19.95 20.97 3.12
C LYS A 129 19.25 19.62 2.99
N VAL A 130 19.69 18.63 3.76
CA VAL A 130 19.05 17.30 3.78
C VAL A 130 17.61 17.41 4.28
N TYR A 131 17.38 18.10 5.40
CA TYR A 131 16.04 18.30 5.96
C TYR A 131 15.08 18.95 4.95
N LYS A 132 15.52 20.03 4.29
CA LYS A 132 14.72 20.72 3.27
C LYS A 132 14.39 19.81 2.09
N TYR A 133 15.29 18.92 1.68
CA TYR A 133 15.00 17.95 0.63
C TYR A 133 13.85 17.01 1.03
N PHE A 134 13.89 16.44 2.24
CA PHE A 134 12.79 15.61 2.73
C PHE A 134 11.49 16.40 2.88
N LEU A 135 11.55 17.62 3.43
CA LEU A 135 10.38 18.49 3.56
C LEU A 135 9.72 18.76 2.20
N GLU A 136 10.53 19.06 1.18
CA GLU A 136 10.04 19.35 -0.17
C GLU A 136 9.44 18.10 -0.84
N GLN A 137 10.14 16.96 -0.77
CA GLN A 137 9.71 15.74 -1.49
C GLN A 137 8.60 14.95 -0.77
N PHE A 138 8.60 14.89 0.56
CA PHE A 138 7.61 14.10 1.32
C PHE A 138 6.42 14.90 1.85
N ILE A 139 6.58 16.20 2.12
CA ILE A 139 5.49 17.00 2.70
C ILE A 139 4.85 17.91 1.65
N ARG A 140 5.65 18.76 0.98
CA ARG A 140 5.11 19.75 0.05
C ARG A 140 4.66 19.14 -1.28
N ASN A 141 5.50 18.31 -1.88
CA ASN A 141 5.22 17.59 -3.12
C ASN A 141 4.93 16.10 -2.89
N GLY A 142 4.77 15.69 -1.63
CA GLY A 142 4.55 14.30 -1.28
C GLY A 142 3.11 13.84 -1.47
N TYR A 143 2.87 12.58 -1.07
CA TYR A 143 1.64 11.88 -1.35
C TYR A 143 1.04 11.23 -0.10
N TYR A 144 -0.30 11.16 -0.09
CA TYR A 144 -1.05 10.13 0.62
C TYR A 144 -1.24 8.93 -0.30
N PHE A 145 -1.54 7.76 0.28
CA PHE A 145 -1.60 6.51 -0.46
C PHE A 145 -2.97 5.86 -0.35
N HIS A 146 -3.52 5.41 -1.48
CA HIS A 146 -4.73 4.60 -1.52
C HIS A 146 -4.48 3.36 -2.38
N SER A 147 -4.30 2.21 -1.74
CA SER A 147 -4.18 0.95 -2.48
C SER A 147 -5.53 0.44 -2.94
N PHE A 148 -5.60 -0.03 -4.18
CA PHE A 148 -6.86 -0.44 -4.81
C PHE A 148 -6.69 -1.62 -5.77
N ASN A 149 -7.80 -2.29 -6.06
CA ASN A 149 -7.89 -3.36 -7.04
C ASN A 149 -7.87 -2.79 -8.46
N GLY A 150 -7.00 -3.28 -9.33
CA GLY A 150 -6.82 -2.76 -10.69
C GLY A 150 -8.09 -2.67 -11.54
N ALA A 151 -9.12 -3.47 -11.25
CA ALA A 151 -10.43 -3.40 -11.89
C ALA A 151 -11.12 -2.02 -11.73
N PHE A 152 -10.63 -1.20 -10.80
CA PHE A 152 -11.13 0.16 -10.54
C PHE A 152 -10.33 1.25 -11.26
N GLU A 153 -9.22 0.93 -11.92
CA GLU A 153 -8.31 1.92 -12.51
C GLU A 153 -9.02 2.86 -13.48
N GLU A 154 -9.80 2.34 -14.42
CA GLU A 154 -10.50 3.18 -15.41
C GLU A 154 -11.45 4.18 -14.71
N SER A 155 -12.20 3.71 -13.71
CA SER A 155 -13.10 4.57 -12.94
C SER A 155 -12.33 5.66 -12.19
N ILE A 156 -11.20 5.32 -11.57
CA ILE A 156 -10.36 6.28 -10.83
C ILE A 156 -9.72 7.30 -11.77
N ARG A 157 -9.22 6.88 -12.94
CA ARG A 157 -8.67 7.79 -13.95
C ARG A 157 -9.72 8.75 -14.51
N LYS A 158 -10.96 8.29 -14.66
CA LYS A 158 -12.06 9.10 -15.21
C LYS A 158 -12.69 10.03 -14.18
N ASN A 159 -12.94 9.53 -12.97
CA ASN A 159 -13.80 10.20 -11.99
C ASN A 159 -13.06 10.64 -10.72
N GLY A 160 -11.82 10.19 -10.54
CA GLY A 160 -11.05 10.36 -9.32
C GLY A 160 -11.46 9.33 -8.26
N LEU A 161 -11.08 9.58 -7.01
CA LEU A 161 -11.60 8.81 -5.88
C LEU A 161 -12.89 9.47 -5.41
N ASP A 162 -14.02 8.83 -5.72
CA ASP A 162 -15.36 9.31 -5.40
C ASP A 162 -16.13 8.20 -4.66
N THR A 163 -16.64 8.52 -3.47
CA THR A 163 -17.37 7.58 -2.61
C THR A 163 -18.69 7.12 -3.19
N ASN A 164 -19.22 7.85 -4.18
CA ASN A 164 -20.47 7.52 -4.86
C ASN A 164 -20.27 6.63 -6.10
N MET A 165 -19.03 6.49 -6.59
CA MET A 165 -18.71 5.76 -7.83
C MET A 165 -18.12 4.37 -7.56
N ARG A 166 -18.73 3.63 -6.62
CA ARG A 166 -18.28 2.28 -6.23
C ARG A 166 -18.81 1.21 -7.18
N GLN A 167 -18.03 0.14 -7.35
CA GLN A 167 -18.41 -1.01 -8.19
C GLN A 167 -19.23 -2.09 -7.46
N TRP A 168 -19.64 -1.82 -6.22
CA TRP A 168 -20.46 -2.74 -5.43
C TRP A 168 -21.69 -2.04 -4.86
N ASP A 169 -22.72 -2.84 -4.60
CA ASP A 169 -23.99 -2.36 -4.05
C ASP A 169 -24.04 -2.58 -2.54
N TRP A 170 -24.09 -1.49 -1.78
CA TRP A 170 -24.22 -1.54 -0.32
C TRP A 170 -25.49 -2.24 0.16
N LYS A 171 -26.59 -2.23 -0.62
CA LYS A 171 -27.80 -2.97 -0.26
C LYS A 171 -27.56 -4.48 -0.30
N GLU A 172 -26.85 -4.96 -1.31
CA GLU A 172 -26.46 -6.37 -1.41
C GLU A 172 -25.49 -6.77 -0.30
N LEU A 173 -24.48 -5.95 -0.03
CA LEU A 173 -23.53 -6.19 1.06
C LEU A 173 -24.27 -6.27 2.41
N ASN A 174 -25.18 -5.33 2.69
CA ASN A 174 -25.97 -5.31 3.92
C ASN A 174 -26.91 -6.53 4.03
N HIS A 175 -27.47 -6.98 2.91
CA HIS A 175 -28.28 -8.20 2.88
C HIS A 175 -27.46 -9.44 3.28
N ILE A 176 -26.28 -9.63 2.69
CA ILE A 176 -25.39 -10.74 3.07
C ILE A 176 -24.98 -10.63 4.54
N LYS A 177 -24.65 -9.43 5.03
CA LYS A 177 -24.33 -9.21 6.45
C LYS A 177 -25.49 -9.59 7.36
N ALA A 178 -26.75 -9.32 6.97
CA ALA A 178 -27.91 -9.67 7.77
C ALA A 178 -28.08 -11.18 7.91
N ILE A 179 -27.89 -11.95 6.82
CA ILE A 179 -27.90 -13.43 6.85
C ILE A 179 -26.89 -13.96 7.87
N PHE A 180 -25.64 -13.50 7.78
CA PHE A 180 -24.56 -13.97 8.66
C PHE A 180 -24.74 -13.50 10.12
N SER A 181 -25.18 -12.27 10.35
CA SER A 181 -25.39 -11.73 11.70
C SER A 181 -26.45 -12.53 12.46
N ARG A 182 -27.53 -12.96 11.79
CA ARG A 182 -28.59 -13.79 12.38
C ARG A 182 -28.06 -15.10 12.95
N VAL A 183 -26.98 -15.64 12.36
CA VAL A 183 -26.38 -16.91 12.76
C VAL A 183 -25.11 -16.76 13.60
N GLY A 184 -24.83 -15.55 14.08
CA GLY A 184 -23.73 -15.22 15.00
C GLY A 184 -22.44 -14.73 14.35
N GLU A 185 -22.42 -14.52 13.03
CA GLU A 185 -21.22 -14.11 12.27
C GLU A 185 -21.31 -12.61 11.91
N TYR A 186 -20.94 -11.74 12.85
CA TYR A 186 -21.17 -10.29 12.75
C TYR A 186 -20.15 -9.52 11.88
N ARG A 187 -19.00 -10.13 11.59
CA ARG A 187 -17.86 -9.45 10.93
C ARG A 187 -17.46 -10.09 9.59
N ILE A 188 -18.45 -10.65 8.89
CA ILE A 188 -18.23 -11.38 7.64
C ILE A 188 -17.52 -10.53 6.55
N LEU A 189 -17.77 -9.22 6.52
CA LEU A 189 -17.15 -8.28 5.59
C LEU A 189 -16.02 -7.45 6.22
N GLY A 190 -15.48 -7.90 7.36
CA GLY A 190 -14.44 -7.18 8.10
C GLY A 190 -14.86 -5.76 8.51
N TRP A 191 -13.99 -4.78 8.26
CA TRP A 191 -14.24 -3.36 8.53
C TRP A 191 -14.81 -2.60 7.32
N GLY A 192 -15.39 -3.30 6.33
CA GLY A 192 -15.90 -2.70 5.10
C GLY A 192 -16.80 -1.47 5.31
N ASP A 193 -17.76 -1.53 6.24
CA ASP A 193 -18.65 -0.39 6.54
C ASP A 193 -17.88 0.81 7.11
N LEU A 194 -16.91 0.54 8.01
CA LEU A 194 -16.15 1.59 8.67
C LEU A 194 -15.21 2.29 7.69
N ASN A 195 -14.56 1.51 6.81
CA ASN A 195 -13.48 1.95 5.95
C ASN A 195 -13.95 2.41 4.56
N CYS A 196 -15.02 1.81 4.03
CA CYS A 196 -15.39 1.98 2.61
C CYS A 196 -16.76 2.63 2.39
N GLN A 197 -17.69 2.56 3.35
CA GLN A 197 -19.04 3.10 3.15
C GLN A 197 -19.05 4.62 3.24
N GLY A 198 -19.31 5.28 2.12
CA GLY A 198 -19.30 6.75 2.03
C GLY A 198 -17.93 7.37 2.29
N LYS A 199 -16.86 6.58 2.25
CA LYS A 199 -15.51 6.97 2.68
C LYS A 199 -14.42 6.49 1.72
N ILE A 200 -13.32 7.22 1.69
CA ILE A 200 -12.05 6.85 1.04
C ILE A 200 -11.02 6.68 2.15
N SER A 201 -10.44 5.49 2.27
CA SER A 201 -9.32 5.24 3.17
C SER A 201 -8.02 5.67 2.50
N ILE A 202 -7.23 6.50 3.18
CA ILE A 202 -5.88 6.87 2.76
C ILE A 202 -4.88 6.55 3.87
N ALA A 203 -3.67 6.22 3.49
CA ALA A 203 -2.54 6.04 4.38
C ALA A 203 -1.55 7.21 4.23
N ASP A 204 -0.92 7.56 5.35
CA ASP A 204 0.12 8.59 5.44
C ASP A 204 1.55 8.00 5.49
N GLU A 205 1.64 6.66 5.41
CA GLU A 205 2.90 5.91 5.35
C GLU A 205 2.82 4.77 4.32
N THR A 206 3.98 4.23 3.94
CA THR A 206 4.08 3.25 2.86
C THR A 206 4.08 1.80 3.31
N LYS A 207 4.23 1.53 4.61
CA LYS A 207 4.48 0.19 5.18
C LYS A 207 3.47 -0.88 4.74
N ASN A 208 2.18 -0.54 4.70
CA ASN A 208 1.10 -1.50 4.44
C ASN A 208 0.49 -1.37 3.03
N ILE A 209 1.03 -0.51 2.16
CA ILE A 209 0.47 -0.24 0.83
C ILE A 209 0.29 -1.53 0.03
N TYR A 210 1.32 -2.38 0.02
CA TYR A 210 1.27 -3.60 -0.76
C TYR A 210 0.20 -4.58 -0.27
N ARG A 211 0.18 -4.84 1.05
CA ARG A 211 -0.82 -5.69 1.70
C ARG A 211 -2.25 -5.21 1.40
N TYR A 212 -2.51 -3.90 1.51
CA TYR A 212 -3.81 -3.34 1.19
C TYR A 212 -4.16 -3.44 -0.30
N GLY A 213 -3.17 -3.38 -1.20
CA GLY A 213 -3.37 -3.54 -2.64
C GLY A 213 -3.84 -4.95 -3.01
N VAL A 214 -3.12 -5.98 -2.55
CA VAL A 214 -3.47 -7.38 -2.84
C VAL A 214 -4.78 -7.81 -2.18
N ALA A 215 -5.12 -7.21 -1.04
CA ALA A 215 -6.37 -7.44 -0.32
C ALA A 215 -7.53 -6.55 -0.77
N SER A 216 -7.35 -5.69 -1.77
CA SER A 216 -8.39 -4.74 -2.16
C SER A 216 -9.50 -5.40 -3.00
N PRO A 217 -10.79 -5.08 -2.76
CA PRO A 217 -11.29 -4.34 -1.60
C PRO A 217 -11.31 -5.22 -0.34
N GLU A 218 -10.93 -4.63 0.81
CA GLU A 218 -10.77 -5.33 2.10
C GLU A 218 -11.97 -6.21 2.42
N TRP A 219 -13.18 -5.70 2.24
CA TRP A 219 -14.41 -6.42 2.58
C TRP A 219 -14.54 -7.77 1.85
N PHE A 220 -14.04 -7.87 0.61
CA PHE A 220 -14.13 -9.09 -0.18
C PHE A 220 -13.02 -10.07 0.19
N ALA A 221 -11.80 -9.57 0.43
CA ALA A 221 -10.71 -10.39 0.98
C ALA A 221 -11.09 -11.00 2.34
N GLN A 222 -11.71 -10.20 3.21
CA GLN A 222 -12.25 -10.64 4.50
C GLN A 222 -13.33 -11.70 4.28
N PHE A 223 -14.30 -11.45 3.40
CA PHE A 223 -15.37 -12.40 3.09
C PHE A 223 -14.85 -13.76 2.65
N THR A 224 -13.88 -13.81 1.73
CA THR A 224 -13.48 -15.06 1.06
C THR A 224 -12.27 -15.77 1.66
N SER A 225 -11.38 -15.06 2.37
CA SER A 225 -10.04 -15.59 2.66
C SER A 225 -9.47 -15.19 4.01
N GLU A 226 -9.33 -13.91 4.32
CA GLU A 226 -8.58 -13.48 5.53
C GLU A 226 -9.45 -13.15 6.75
N GLY A 227 -10.78 -13.27 6.63
CA GLY A 227 -11.71 -12.96 7.70
C GLY A 227 -11.59 -13.88 8.92
N TRP A 228 -12.03 -13.39 10.08
CA TRP A 228 -12.02 -14.16 11.33
C TRP A 228 -12.84 -15.46 11.27
N HIS A 229 -13.85 -15.51 10.39
CA HIS A 229 -14.68 -16.70 10.16
C HIS A 229 -13.97 -17.81 9.39
N ILE A 230 -12.81 -17.52 8.79
CA ILE A 230 -11.94 -18.47 8.10
C ILE A 230 -10.87 -18.96 9.10
N PRO A 231 -10.86 -20.26 9.47
CA PRO A 231 -9.80 -20.84 10.28
C PRO A 231 -8.43 -20.78 9.59
N ALA A 232 -7.35 -20.82 10.36
CA ALA A 232 -5.99 -20.86 9.82
C ALA A 232 -5.54 -22.26 9.39
N GLU A 233 -6.36 -23.27 9.66
CA GLU A 233 -6.02 -24.68 9.53
C GLU A 233 -6.54 -25.24 8.21
N GLU A 234 -5.90 -26.30 7.73
CA GLU A 234 -6.44 -27.06 6.60
C GLU A 234 -7.89 -27.51 6.91
N PRO A 235 -8.80 -27.50 5.92
CA PRO A 235 -8.52 -27.34 4.50
C PRO A 235 -8.84 -25.93 3.93
N TYR A 236 -8.76 -24.89 4.78
CA TYR A 236 -9.01 -23.49 4.42
C TYR A 236 -7.74 -22.81 3.91
N ASP A 237 -7.89 -21.93 2.91
CA ASP A 237 -6.78 -21.11 2.40
C ASP A 237 -7.03 -19.63 2.69
N LYS A 238 -6.27 -19.06 3.64
CA LYS A 238 -6.35 -17.64 4.02
C LYS A 238 -5.79 -16.67 3.00
N LYS A 239 -5.05 -17.17 2.01
CA LYS A 239 -4.42 -16.38 0.95
C LYS A 239 -5.13 -16.57 -0.40
N ALA A 240 -6.21 -17.35 -0.46
CA ALA A 240 -6.89 -17.70 -1.72
C ALA A 240 -7.25 -16.49 -2.60
N PHE A 241 -7.79 -15.42 -2.02
CA PHE A 241 -8.08 -14.21 -2.77
C PHE A 241 -6.82 -13.51 -3.30
N TYR A 242 -5.73 -13.48 -2.52
CA TYR A 242 -4.46 -12.87 -2.92
C TYR A 242 -3.82 -13.62 -4.07
N LYS A 243 -3.86 -14.95 -4.00
CA LYS A 243 -3.41 -15.87 -5.05
C LYS A 243 -4.32 -15.88 -6.28
N ARG A 244 -5.48 -15.20 -6.22
CA ARG A 244 -6.56 -15.28 -7.21
C ARG A 244 -7.03 -16.72 -7.47
N ASP A 245 -6.95 -17.57 -6.44
CA ASP A 245 -7.43 -18.95 -6.47
C ASP A 245 -8.94 -19.01 -6.19
N TYR A 246 -9.69 -19.07 -7.29
CA TYR A 246 -11.15 -19.18 -7.26
C TYR A 246 -11.64 -20.42 -6.52
N TYR A 247 -11.00 -21.57 -6.72
CA TYR A 247 -11.49 -22.83 -6.17
C TYR A 247 -11.32 -22.85 -4.65
N SER A 248 -10.17 -22.40 -4.16
CA SER A 248 -9.90 -22.30 -2.72
C SER A 248 -10.78 -21.25 -2.06
N ALA A 249 -10.96 -20.08 -2.66
CA ALA A 249 -11.84 -19.03 -2.15
C ALA A 249 -13.31 -19.49 -2.09
N LYS A 250 -13.80 -20.17 -3.13
CA LYS A 250 -15.16 -20.74 -3.15
C LYS A 250 -15.33 -21.84 -2.11
N LYS A 251 -14.33 -22.72 -1.97
CA LYS A 251 -14.32 -23.80 -0.98
C LYS A 251 -14.42 -23.25 0.44
N ASN A 252 -13.68 -22.17 0.76
CA ASN A 252 -13.78 -21.49 2.05
C ASN A 252 -15.23 -21.07 2.36
N ILE A 253 -15.92 -20.42 1.41
CA ILE A 253 -17.32 -19.99 1.58
C ILE A 253 -18.27 -21.18 1.72
N ILE A 254 -18.11 -22.22 0.91
CA ILE A 254 -18.94 -23.44 0.99
C ILE A 254 -18.79 -24.10 2.36
N MET A 255 -17.57 -24.22 2.85
CA MET A 255 -17.27 -24.82 4.15
C MET A 255 -17.84 -24.01 5.31
N LEU A 256 -17.70 -22.67 5.25
CA LEU A 256 -18.35 -21.76 6.18
C LEU A 256 -19.86 -22.00 6.21
N CYS A 257 -20.51 -22.02 5.05
CA CYS A 257 -21.95 -22.25 4.95
C CYS A 257 -22.35 -23.60 5.57
N LYS A 258 -21.64 -24.69 5.22
CA LYS A 258 -21.90 -26.02 5.77
C LYS A 258 -21.81 -26.06 7.30
N ARG A 259 -20.78 -25.42 7.87
CA ARG A 259 -20.60 -25.27 9.33
C ARG A 259 -21.78 -24.53 9.97
N LEU A 260 -22.29 -23.49 9.30
CA LEU A 260 -23.43 -22.70 9.78
C LEU A 260 -24.80 -23.35 9.55
N MET A 261 -24.85 -24.47 8.83
CA MET A 261 -26.05 -25.27 8.60
C MET A 261 -26.15 -26.50 9.52
N SER A 262 -25.06 -26.87 10.18
CA SER A 262 -24.94 -28.15 10.90
C SER A 262 -25.11 -28.04 12.42
N LYS A 263 -25.64 -26.93 12.94
CA LYS A 263 -25.89 -26.79 14.39
C LYS A 263 -27.10 -27.64 14.78
N SER A 264 -27.08 -28.22 15.97
CA SER A 264 -28.15 -29.12 16.43
C SER A 264 -29.44 -28.35 16.76
N GLU A 265 -30.59 -28.90 16.40
CA GLU A 265 -31.91 -28.33 16.76
C GLU A 265 -32.16 -28.33 18.27
N GLU A 266 -31.51 -29.22 19.01
CA GLU A 266 -31.55 -29.21 20.48
C GLU A 266 -30.83 -27.99 21.04
N ASP A 267 -29.61 -27.69 20.56
CA ASP A 267 -28.84 -26.53 21.01
C ASP A 267 -29.51 -25.21 20.62
N ILE A 268 -30.13 -25.14 19.45
CA ILE A 268 -30.89 -23.97 19.01
C ILE A 268 -32.10 -23.75 19.92
N ARG A 269 -32.91 -24.79 20.20
CA ARG A 269 -34.07 -24.69 21.10
C ARG A 269 -33.66 -24.35 22.54
N ALA A 270 -32.53 -24.88 22.99
CA ALA A 270 -31.95 -24.58 24.30
C ALA A 270 -31.23 -23.22 24.37
N ARG A 271 -31.20 -22.44 23.27
CA ARG A 271 -30.49 -21.14 23.15
C ARG A 271 -28.99 -21.24 23.42
N LYS A 272 -28.39 -22.40 23.19
CA LYS A 272 -26.94 -22.65 23.25
C LYS A 272 -26.26 -22.37 21.91
N ALA A 273 -27.02 -22.32 20.83
CA ALA A 273 -26.55 -22.01 19.49
C ALA A 273 -27.47 -21.00 18.78
N TYR A 274 -26.89 -20.21 17.87
CA TYR A 274 -27.66 -19.41 16.93
C TYR A 274 -28.37 -20.30 15.90
N PRO A 275 -29.45 -19.81 15.26
CA PRO A 275 -30.09 -20.52 14.15
C PRO A 275 -29.12 -20.93 13.04
N ASN A 276 -29.53 -21.92 12.26
CA ASN A 276 -28.85 -22.30 11.03
C ASN A 276 -29.17 -21.33 9.88
N ILE A 277 -28.27 -21.26 8.88
CA ILE A 277 -28.64 -20.72 7.57
C ILE A 277 -29.40 -21.78 6.77
N THR A 278 -30.23 -21.33 5.83
CA THR A 278 -31.02 -22.17 4.92
C THR A 278 -30.24 -22.50 3.63
N ILE A 279 -30.77 -23.45 2.84
CA ILE A 279 -30.20 -23.79 1.53
C ILE A 279 -30.35 -22.61 0.56
N GLU A 280 -31.47 -21.89 0.65
CA GLU A 280 -31.77 -20.69 -0.11
C GLU A 280 -30.74 -19.60 0.19
N GLU A 281 -30.47 -19.33 1.47
CA GLU A 281 -29.45 -18.34 1.88
C GLU A 281 -28.04 -18.76 1.44
N MET A 282 -27.67 -20.05 1.55
CA MET A 282 -26.39 -20.53 1.01
C MET A 282 -26.29 -20.27 -0.50
N THR A 283 -27.38 -20.48 -1.23
CA THR A 283 -27.43 -20.21 -2.68
C THR A 283 -27.26 -18.72 -2.98
N GLU A 284 -27.86 -17.85 -2.19
CA GLU A 284 -27.70 -16.39 -2.28
C GLU A 284 -26.26 -15.95 -1.98
N ILE A 285 -25.65 -16.48 -0.92
CA ILE A 285 -24.25 -16.23 -0.54
C ILE A 285 -23.31 -16.64 -1.68
N LEU A 286 -23.52 -17.81 -2.29
CA LEU A 286 -22.70 -18.26 -3.40
C LEU A 286 -22.90 -17.41 -4.66
N LYS A 287 -24.13 -17.00 -4.97
CA LYS A 287 -24.38 -16.05 -6.08
C LYS A 287 -23.68 -14.71 -5.85
N PHE A 288 -23.69 -14.20 -4.62
CA PHE A 288 -22.96 -13.01 -4.22
C PHE A 288 -21.45 -13.18 -4.43
N PHE A 289 -20.88 -14.29 -3.96
CA PHE A 289 -19.47 -14.64 -4.21
C PHE A 289 -19.14 -14.64 -5.71
N GLU A 290 -19.91 -15.36 -6.53
CA GLU A 290 -19.68 -15.45 -7.98
C GLU A 290 -19.72 -14.10 -8.68
N LYS A 291 -20.69 -13.25 -8.30
CA LYS A 291 -20.84 -11.91 -8.86
C LYS A 291 -19.59 -11.08 -8.61
N TYR A 292 -19.17 -10.98 -7.35
CA TYR A 292 -18.04 -10.12 -6.99
C TYR A 292 -16.69 -10.71 -7.36
N TRP A 293 -16.55 -12.03 -7.42
CA TRP A 293 -15.35 -12.67 -7.95
C TRP A 293 -15.08 -12.25 -9.40
N LYS A 294 -16.11 -12.26 -10.26
CA LYS A 294 -16.01 -11.85 -11.66
C LYS A 294 -15.66 -10.38 -11.88
N ILE A 295 -15.79 -9.55 -10.84
CA ILE A 295 -15.43 -8.13 -10.88
C ILE A 295 -14.03 -7.93 -10.30
N LEU A 296 -13.72 -8.61 -9.19
CA LEU A 296 -12.58 -8.30 -8.32
C LEU A 296 -11.39 -9.24 -8.46
N ALA A 297 -11.53 -10.34 -9.21
CA ALA A 297 -10.48 -11.33 -9.43
C ALA A 297 -10.33 -11.67 -10.92
N THR A 298 -10.28 -10.63 -11.76
CA THR A 298 -10.03 -10.74 -13.21
C THR A 298 -8.55 -10.51 -13.52
N GLU A 299 -8.16 -10.67 -14.79
CA GLU A 299 -6.82 -10.28 -15.28
C GLU A 299 -6.51 -8.79 -15.06
N ASN A 300 -7.53 -7.94 -14.94
CA ASN A 300 -7.36 -6.51 -14.66
C ASN A 300 -7.25 -6.20 -13.16
N SER A 301 -7.34 -7.21 -12.29
CA SER A 301 -7.38 -7.04 -10.83
C SER A 301 -5.99 -6.99 -10.17
N SER A 302 -4.96 -6.64 -10.94
CA SER A 302 -3.60 -6.41 -10.43
C SER A 302 -3.62 -5.39 -9.28
N PRO A 303 -2.81 -5.55 -8.23
CA PRO A 303 -2.75 -4.57 -7.15
C PRO A 303 -2.16 -3.24 -7.64
N LYS A 304 -2.78 -2.12 -7.25
CA LYS A 304 -2.34 -0.77 -7.62
C LYS A 304 -2.34 0.16 -6.41
N CYS A 305 -1.63 1.28 -6.53
CA CYS A 305 -1.67 2.35 -5.55
C CYS A 305 -1.91 3.69 -6.25
N ALA A 306 -2.86 4.46 -5.71
CA ALA A 306 -3.07 5.86 -6.03
C ALA A 306 -2.21 6.71 -5.08
N LEU A 307 -1.22 7.39 -5.62
CA LEU A 307 -0.46 8.44 -4.94
C LEU A 307 -1.24 9.74 -5.09
N ILE A 308 -1.83 10.21 -3.99
CA ILE A 308 -2.68 11.40 -3.95
C ILE A 308 -1.85 12.56 -3.45
N LYS A 309 -1.72 13.64 -4.22
CA LYS A 309 -0.95 14.82 -3.80
C LYS A 309 -1.44 15.32 -2.45
N ARG A 310 -0.53 15.52 -1.49
CA ARG A 310 -0.88 16.04 -0.15
C ARG A 310 -1.63 17.37 -0.24
N SER A 311 -1.25 18.24 -1.17
CA SER A 311 -1.91 19.54 -1.39
C SER A 311 -3.37 19.46 -1.82
N SER A 312 -3.83 18.33 -2.36
CA SER A 312 -5.24 18.12 -2.72
C SER A 312 -6.12 17.82 -1.50
N ILE A 313 -5.52 17.48 -0.36
CA ILE A 313 -6.20 17.15 0.88
C ILE A 313 -5.87 18.25 1.89
N ASN A 314 -6.86 19.09 2.21
CA ASN A 314 -6.67 20.21 3.13
C ASN A 314 -6.57 19.71 4.59
N ARG A 315 -5.40 19.16 4.94
CA ARG A 315 -5.04 18.74 6.30
C ARG A 315 -3.84 19.52 6.77
N ASN A 316 -4.01 20.22 7.88
CA ASN A 316 -2.95 20.99 8.50
C ASN A 316 -1.98 20.04 9.22
N THR A 317 -0.90 19.65 8.55
CA THR A 317 0.20 18.93 9.20
C THR A 317 1.18 19.96 9.75
N SER A 318 1.14 20.20 11.06
CA SER A 318 2.14 21.05 11.70
C SER A 318 3.52 20.40 11.55
N VAL A 319 4.35 20.93 10.67
CA VAL A 319 5.76 20.57 10.48
C VAL A 319 6.61 21.83 10.61
N THR A 320 7.87 21.66 11.01
CA THR A 320 8.83 22.76 11.03
C THR A 320 9.36 23.03 9.61
N ASN A 321 9.66 24.30 9.29
CA ASN A 321 10.09 24.69 7.94
C ASN A 321 11.61 24.58 7.74
N SER A 322 12.36 24.31 8.81
CA SER A 322 13.81 24.14 8.80
C SER A 322 14.26 23.15 9.87
N TYR A 323 15.47 22.59 9.70
CA TYR A 323 16.10 21.78 10.73
C TYR A 323 16.41 22.62 11.98
N GLN A 324 16.79 23.88 11.80
CA GLN A 324 17.01 24.79 12.94
C GLN A 324 15.73 25.05 13.75
N GLU A 325 14.58 25.25 13.09
CA GLU A 325 13.28 25.35 13.78
C GLU A 325 12.94 24.07 14.52
N TYR A 326 13.18 22.90 13.90
CA TYR A 326 13.04 21.60 14.58
C TYR A 326 13.88 21.56 15.85
N CYS A 327 15.18 21.89 15.80
CA CYS A 327 16.04 21.88 16.97
C CYS A 327 15.56 22.84 18.07
N LYS A 328 15.09 24.04 17.70
CA LYS A 328 14.53 24.99 18.67
C LYS A 328 13.28 24.44 19.35
N LEU A 329 12.38 23.83 18.57
CA LEU A 329 11.16 23.22 19.09
C LEU A 329 11.47 22.01 19.99
N ALA A 330 12.36 21.11 19.55
CA ALA A 330 12.78 19.95 20.31
C ALA A 330 13.40 20.34 21.66
N LYS A 331 14.26 21.37 21.69
CA LYS A 331 14.81 21.93 22.93
C LYS A 331 13.72 22.53 23.83
N LYS A 332 12.77 23.29 23.26
CA LYS A 332 11.65 23.86 24.01
C LYS A 332 10.76 22.78 24.63
N LEU A 333 10.60 21.64 23.96
CA LEU A 333 9.81 20.50 24.41
C LEU A 333 10.59 19.49 25.25
N ASN A 334 11.86 19.77 25.58
CA ASN A 334 12.76 18.87 26.32
C ASN A 334 12.88 17.47 25.69
N PHE A 335 13.00 17.39 24.37
CA PHE A 335 13.32 16.12 23.71
C PHE A 335 14.81 15.79 23.85
N ASP A 336 15.11 14.56 24.25
CA ASP A 336 16.49 14.07 24.42
C ASP A 336 17.23 13.91 23.08
N ASP A 337 16.49 13.64 22.00
CA ASP A 337 17.04 13.42 20.65
C ASP A 337 16.56 14.50 19.67
N TYR A 338 17.48 15.41 19.30
CA TYR A 338 17.28 16.42 18.27
C TYR A 338 18.22 16.21 17.06
N SER A 339 18.61 14.94 16.81
CA SER A 339 19.39 14.54 15.64
C SER A 339 18.65 14.81 14.32
N LEU A 340 19.42 14.82 13.22
CA LEU A 340 18.84 14.90 11.87
C LEU A 340 17.95 13.68 11.63
N GLU A 341 18.40 12.48 12.00
CA GLU A 341 17.63 11.24 11.89
C GLU A 341 16.26 11.36 12.54
N ARG A 342 16.19 11.88 13.78
CA ARG A 342 14.92 12.06 14.47
C ARG A 342 14.03 13.10 13.79
N SER A 343 14.61 14.17 13.27
CA SER A 343 13.86 15.18 12.52
C SER A 343 13.27 14.63 11.21
N ILE A 344 14.00 13.77 10.50
CA ILE A 344 13.54 13.10 9.29
C ILE A 344 12.48 12.05 9.62
N ASP A 345 12.69 11.27 10.69
CA ASP A 345 11.69 10.34 11.22
C ASP A 345 10.33 11.04 11.40
N MET A 346 10.31 12.23 12.00
CA MET A 346 9.08 12.99 12.21
C MET A 346 8.42 13.53 10.93
N LEU A 347 9.17 13.67 9.83
CA LEU A 347 8.61 14.06 8.52
C LEU A 347 7.99 12.87 7.80
N ILE A 348 8.64 11.70 7.83
CA ILE A 348 8.20 10.52 7.07
C ILE A 348 7.25 9.62 7.85
N SER A 349 7.25 9.71 9.17
CA SER A 349 6.34 8.92 10.01
C SER A 349 4.93 9.41 9.83
N SER A 350 4.04 8.46 9.60
CA SER A 350 2.62 8.73 9.67
C SER A 350 2.25 9.33 11.03
N LYS A 351 1.43 10.39 10.98
CA LYS A 351 0.74 10.89 12.17
C LYS A 351 -0.63 10.23 12.33
N GLU A 352 -1.17 9.66 11.25
CA GLU A 352 -2.52 9.09 11.13
C GLU A 352 -2.50 7.95 10.09
N PRO A 353 -2.09 6.72 10.48
CA PRO A 353 -1.75 5.66 9.52
C PRO A 353 -2.92 5.21 8.66
N ASP A 354 -4.14 5.26 9.20
CA ASP A 354 -5.38 4.95 8.49
C ASP A 354 -6.38 6.08 8.68
N THR A 355 -6.57 6.90 7.64
CA THR A 355 -7.57 7.97 7.66
C THR A 355 -8.72 7.67 6.72
N GLN A 356 -9.95 7.85 7.19
CA GLN A 356 -11.14 7.85 6.33
C GLN A 356 -11.60 9.28 6.02
N LEU A 357 -11.75 9.57 4.73
CA LEU A 357 -12.19 10.85 4.21
C LEU A 357 -13.54 10.73 3.51
N GLN A 358 -14.37 11.76 3.60
CA GLN A 358 -15.61 11.89 2.82
C GLN A 358 -15.46 12.88 1.65
N VAL A 359 -14.23 13.33 1.36
CA VAL A 359 -13.96 14.26 0.27
C VAL A 359 -13.68 13.51 -1.03
N LYS A 360 -14.20 14.04 -2.14
CA LYS A 360 -13.81 13.59 -3.47
C LYS A 360 -12.40 14.07 -3.77
N ILE A 361 -11.57 13.20 -4.35
CA ILE A 361 -10.23 13.54 -4.83
C ILE A 361 -10.27 13.53 -6.36
N SER A 362 -9.86 14.62 -6.98
CA SER A 362 -9.93 14.78 -8.43
C SER A 362 -8.87 13.93 -9.16
N PRO A 363 -9.16 13.45 -10.39
CA PRO A 363 -8.21 12.64 -11.16
C PRO A 363 -6.83 13.28 -11.37
N GLU A 364 -6.77 14.60 -11.55
CA GLU A 364 -5.54 15.36 -11.79
C GLU A 364 -4.55 15.30 -10.61
N ASP A 365 -5.05 15.07 -9.40
CA ASP A 365 -4.25 14.98 -8.17
C ASP A 365 -3.79 13.55 -7.83
N ILE A 366 -4.17 12.57 -8.64
CA ILE A 366 -3.88 11.15 -8.42
C ILE A 366 -2.89 10.65 -9.45
N ILE A 367 -1.75 10.13 -9.00
CA ILE A 367 -0.82 9.34 -9.81
C ILE A 367 -1.09 7.86 -9.54
N ILE A 368 -1.24 7.03 -10.56
CA ILE A 368 -1.46 5.58 -10.39
C ILE A 368 -0.18 4.80 -10.68
N ILE A 369 0.25 3.99 -9.72
CA ILE A 369 1.37 3.06 -9.88
C ILE A 369 0.88 1.61 -9.80
N ASN A 370 1.50 0.73 -10.59
CA ASN A 370 1.30 -0.71 -10.50
C ASN A 370 2.18 -1.27 -9.39
N LEU A 371 1.59 -2.11 -8.54
CA LEU A 371 2.34 -2.90 -7.57
C LEU A 371 2.61 -4.29 -8.15
N PRO A 372 3.67 -4.98 -7.68
CA PRO A 372 3.94 -6.37 -8.07
C PRO A 372 2.76 -7.30 -7.87
N GLU A 373 2.66 -8.36 -8.66
CA GLU A 373 1.62 -9.37 -8.44
C GLU A 373 1.94 -10.21 -7.20
N TYR A 374 0.90 -10.67 -6.50
CA TYR A 374 1.08 -11.50 -5.31
C TYR A 374 1.92 -12.75 -5.58
N SER A 375 1.68 -13.42 -6.72
CA SER A 375 2.41 -14.61 -7.15
C SER A 375 3.89 -14.37 -7.48
N GLU A 376 4.29 -13.12 -7.74
CA GLU A 376 5.68 -12.77 -8.03
C GLU A 376 6.49 -12.57 -6.75
N ILE A 377 5.83 -12.11 -5.69
CA ILE A 377 6.43 -11.77 -4.39
C ILE A 377 6.31 -12.92 -3.38
N HIS A 378 5.24 -13.71 -3.47
CA HIS A 378 4.94 -14.81 -2.56
C HIS A 378 4.83 -16.10 -3.37
N LYS A 379 5.98 -16.59 -3.82
CA LYS A 379 6.10 -17.90 -4.48
C LYS A 379 5.91 -18.99 -3.44
N ASP A 380 4.96 -19.89 -3.70
CA ASP A 380 4.75 -21.12 -2.93
C ASP A 380 5.92 -22.10 -3.07
#